data_AF-A0A6C9QJL0-F1
#
_entry.id   AF-A0A6C9QJL0-F1
#
_cell.length_a   1.000
_cell.length_b   1.000
_cell.length_c   1.000
_cell.angle_alpha   90.00
_cell.angle_beta   90.00
_cell.angle_gamma   90.00
#
_symmetry.space_group_name_H-M   'P 1'
#
loop_
_entity.id
_entity.type
_entity.pdbx_description
1 polymer ?
#
loop_
_entity_poly.entity_id
_entity_poly.type
_entity_poly.pdbx_seq_one_letter_code
_entity_poly.pdbx_strand_id
1 'polypeptide(L)'
;AQGLRAEQSIVVPQLPPASQVLADVMLSHWPISAWQPQLPAGWTLRDNGDKRELRNASGKLVTEITYLNRQGKRVPISIEQHVFKYHITIQYLGD
;
A
#
# COMPACT_ATOMS: atom_id res chain seq x y z
N ALA A 1 -22.36 -43.69 -20.40
CA ALA A 1 -22.52 -42.69 -19.32
C ALA A 1 -21.30 -41.79 -19.32
N GLN A 2 -21.43 -40.52 -19.75
CA GLN A 2 -20.33 -39.57 -19.82
C GLN A 2 -20.39 -38.65 -18.59
N GLY A 3 -19.32 -38.66 -17.80
CA GLY A 3 -19.24 -37.96 -16.52
C GLY A 3 -19.20 -36.45 -16.66
N LEU A 4 -19.81 -35.76 -15.72
CA LEU A 4 -19.70 -34.31 -15.56
C LEU A 4 -18.38 -34.02 -14.83
N ARG A 5 -17.43 -33.40 -15.54
CA ARG A 5 -16.21 -32.82 -14.93
C ARG A 5 -16.47 -31.34 -14.71
N ALA A 6 -16.71 -30.96 -13.46
CA ALA A 6 -16.75 -29.55 -13.07
C ALA A 6 -15.33 -29.12 -12.71
N GLU A 7 -14.70 -28.32 -13.56
CA GLU A 7 -13.44 -27.64 -13.24
C GLU A 7 -13.78 -26.29 -12.62
N GLN A 8 -13.88 -26.24 -11.29
CA GLN A 8 -13.98 -24.97 -10.57
C GLN A 8 -12.58 -24.35 -10.53
N SER A 9 -12.31 -23.39 -11.42
CA SER A 9 -11.12 -22.55 -11.35
C SER A 9 -11.26 -21.65 -10.12
N ILE A 10 -10.60 -22.03 -9.04
CA ILE A 10 -10.39 -21.14 -7.89
C ILE A 10 -9.45 -20.06 -8.42
N VAL A 11 -9.98 -18.85 -8.66
CA VAL A 11 -9.15 -17.68 -8.95
C VAL A 11 -8.33 -17.44 -7.70
N VAL A 12 -7.08 -17.93 -7.71
CA VAL A 12 -6.12 -17.63 -6.66
C VAL A 12 -5.87 -16.13 -6.72
N PRO A 13 -6.11 -15.36 -5.65
CA PRO A 13 -5.74 -13.95 -5.64
C PRO A 13 -4.23 -13.88 -5.91
N GLN A 14 -3.86 -13.27 -7.03
CA GLN A 14 -2.46 -13.10 -7.38
C GLN A 14 -1.79 -12.25 -6.30
N LEU A 15 -0.69 -12.76 -5.75
CA LEU A 15 0.15 -11.97 -4.84
C LEU A 15 0.60 -10.70 -5.57
N PRO A 16 0.66 -9.56 -4.87
CA PRO A 16 1.17 -8.35 -5.48
C PRO A 16 2.63 -8.55 -5.92
N PRO A 17 3.08 -7.89 -7.00
CA PRO A 17 4.48 -7.94 -7.40
C PRO A 17 5.39 -7.49 -6.25
N ALA A 18 6.50 -8.20 -6.02
CA ALA A 18 7.42 -7.87 -4.93
C ALA A 18 7.97 -6.42 -5.03
N SER A 19 8.16 -5.92 -6.26
CA SER A 19 8.55 -4.53 -6.50
C SER A 19 7.50 -3.51 -6.03
N GLN A 20 6.21 -3.84 -6.16
CA GLN A 20 5.13 -2.99 -5.66
C GLN A 20 5.12 -2.96 -4.14
N VAL A 21 5.25 -4.13 -3.50
CA VAL A 21 5.33 -4.23 -2.03
C VAL A 21 6.50 -3.42 -1.50
N LEU A 22 7.68 -3.55 -2.13
CA LEU A 22 8.86 -2.76 -1.78
C LEU A 22 8.61 -1.25 -1.95
N ALA A 23 8.00 -0.83 -3.07
CA ALA A 23 7.70 0.57 -3.32
C ALA A 23 6.76 1.15 -2.26
N ASP A 24 5.72 0.42 -1.85
CA ASP A 24 4.79 0.84 -0.80
C ASP A 24 5.50 0.99 0.56
N VAL A 25 6.36 0.03 0.90
CA VAL A 25 7.18 0.09 2.13
C VAL A 25 8.15 1.26 2.10
N MET A 26 8.75 1.57 0.95
CA MET A 26 9.61 2.75 0.83
C MET A 26 8.80 4.06 0.90
N LEU A 27 7.61 4.11 0.29
CA LEU A 27 6.71 5.26 0.36
C LEU A 27 6.30 5.57 1.81
N SER A 28 6.24 4.55 2.67
CA SER A 28 5.90 4.69 4.09
C SER A 28 7.06 5.14 4.98
N HIS A 29 8.31 5.00 4.56
CA HIS A 29 9.46 5.38 5.40
C HIS A 29 10.14 6.69 4.97
N TRP A 30 10.07 7.06 3.70
CA TRP A 30 10.79 8.23 3.20
C TRP A 30 9.97 9.53 3.33
N PRO A 31 10.62 10.70 3.40
CA PRO A 31 9.93 12.00 3.38
C PRO A 31 9.14 12.21 2.08
N ILE A 32 8.01 12.93 2.16
CA ILE A 32 7.21 13.29 0.96
C ILE A 32 8.08 13.98 -0.09
N SER A 33 8.96 14.89 0.33
CA SER A 33 9.85 15.63 -0.59
C SER A 33 10.77 14.74 -1.42
N ALA A 34 11.14 13.55 -0.93
CA ALA A 34 11.96 12.61 -1.67
C ALA A 34 11.17 11.87 -2.77
N TRP A 35 9.87 11.70 -2.57
CA TRP A 35 8.99 10.95 -3.48
C TRP A 35 8.19 11.82 -4.43
N GLN A 36 7.81 13.03 -4.00
CA GLN A 36 7.00 13.95 -4.78
C GLN A 36 7.48 14.18 -6.23
N PRO A 37 8.80 14.34 -6.53
CA PRO A 37 9.26 14.53 -7.90
C PRO A 37 9.26 13.25 -8.75
N GLN A 38 9.14 12.08 -8.13
CA GLN A 38 9.11 10.78 -8.81
C GLN A 38 7.69 10.33 -9.14
N LEU A 39 6.67 11.03 -8.63
CA LEU A 39 5.29 10.68 -8.87
C LEU A 39 4.89 10.98 -10.32
N PRO A 40 4.01 10.16 -10.94
CA PRO A 40 3.45 10.49 -12.24
C PRO A 40 2.71 11.84 -12.21
N ALA A 41 2.58 12.47 -13.38
CA ALA A 41 1.92 13.77 -13.49
C ALA A 41 0.50 13.76 -12.87
N GLY A 42 0.21 14.77 -12.06
CA GLY A 42 -1.08 14.93 -11.37
C GLY A 42 -1.26 14.08 -10.11
N TRP A 43 -0.37 13.12 -9.83
CA TRP A 43 -0.43 12.36 -8.58
C TRP A 43 -0.01 13.22 -7.40
N THR A 44 -0.61 12.97 -6.25
CA THR A 44 -0.33 13.73 -5.02
C THR A 44 -0.05 12.79 -3.86
N LEU A 45 0.95 13.14 -3.06
CA LEU A 45 1.27 12.48 -1.80
C LEU A 45 1.10 13.51 -0.67
N ARG A 46 0.27 13.20 0.32
CA ARG A 46 -0.06 14.15 1.40
C ARG A 46 -0.03 13.44 2.75
N ASP A 47 0.53 14.12 3.75
CA ASP A 47 0.45 13.70 5.15
C ASP A 47 -0.73 14.42 5.82
N ASN A 48 -1.67 13.65 6.37
CA ASN A 48 -2.85 14.12 7.10
C ASN A 48 -2.80 13.52 8.51
N GLY A 49 -2.15 14.21 9.45
CA GLY A 49 -1.96 13.71 10.81
C GLY A 49 -1.15 12.40 10.85
N ASP A 50 -1.75 11.36 11.40
CA ASP A 50 -1.19 10.01 11.49
C ASP A 50 -1.33 9.20 10.19
N LYS A 51 -1.89 9.79 9.13
CA LYS A 51 -2.04 9.13 7.82
C LYS A 51 -1.20 9.78 6.73
N ARG A 52 -0.84 8.96 5.73
CA ARG A 52 -0.34 9.42 4.44
C ARG A 52 -1.21 8.87 3.33
N GLU A 53 -1.59 9.73 2.40
CA GLU A 53 -2.44 9.39 1.27
C GLU A 53 -1.70 9.61 -0.04
N LEU A 54 -1.63 8.56 -0.86
CA LEU A 54 -1.25 8.64 -2.26
C LEU A 54 -2.54 8.66 -3.10
N ARG A 55 -2.72 9.72 -3.88
CA ARG A 55 -3.85 9.87 -4.79
C ARG A 55 -3.37 9.98 -6.23
N ASN A 56 -4.10 9.35 -7.15
CA ASN A 56 -3.81 9.44 -8.56
C ASN A 56 -4.19 10.82 -9.14
N ALA A 57 -3.94 11.02 -10.43
CA ALA A 57 -4.28 12.25 -11.15
C ALA A 57 -5.77 12.65 -11.10
N SER A 58 -6.69 11.70 -10.88
CA SER A 58 -8.12 12.00 -10.71
C SER A 58 -8.51 12.26 -9.25
N GLY A 59 -7.54 12.36 -8.34
CA GLY A 59 -7.77 12.55 -6.90
C GLY A 59 -8.25 11.29 -6.15
N LYS A 60 -8.31 10.14 -6.83
CA LYS A 60 -8.73 8.87 -6.21
C LYS A 60 -7.64 8.35 -5.30
N LEU A 61 -8.01 7.93 -4.10
CA LEU A 61 -7.11 7.29 -3.14
C LEU A 61 -6.61 5.94 -3.69
N VAL A 62 -5.29 5.81 -3.80
CA VAL A 62 -4.59 4.62 -4.30
C VAL A 62 -3.98 3.85 -3.15
N THR A 63 -3.24 4.56 -2.28
CA THR A 63 -2.59 3.98 -1.11
C THR A 63 -2.84 4.86 0.11
N GLU A 64 -3.22 4.25 1.22
CA GLU A 64 -3.28 4.89 2.54
C GLU A 64 -2.27 4.23 3.46
N ILE A 65 -1.50 5.01 4.21
CA ILE A 65 -0.53 4.50 5.18
C ILE A 65 -0.90 5.06 6.53
N THR A 66 -1.06 4.20 7.53
CA THR A 66 -1.30 4.61 8.91
C THR A 66 0.00 4.53 9.69
N TYR A 67 0.26 5.55 10.50
CA TYR A 67 1.44 5.67 11.33
C TYR A 67 1.07 5.69 12.80
N LEU A 68 1.98 5.23 13.63
CA LEU A 68 1.96 5.41 15.07
C LEU A 68 3.13 6.33 15.47
N ASN A 69 2.92 7.14 16.51
CA ASN A 69 4.04 7.81 17.16
C ASN A 69 4.59 6.89 18.25
N ARG A 70 5.83 6.43 18.09
CA ARG A 70 6.54 5.60 19.06
C ARG A 70 7.80 6.34 19.49
N GLN A 71 7.86 6.71 20.77
CA GLN A 71 8.99 7.44 21.36
C GLN A 71 9.36 8.73 20.59
N GLY A 72 8.37 9.47 20.10
CA GLY A 72 8.59 10.71 19.33
C GLY A 72 8.93 10.47 17.86
N LYS A 73 9.03 9.21 17.41
CA LYS A 73 9.25 8.86 16.00
C LYS A 73 7.96 8.36 15.36
N ARG A 74 7.60 8.97 14.23
CA ARG A 74 6.51 8.50 13.37
C ARG A 74 6.97 7.24 12.63
N VAL A 75 6.27 6.12 12.84
CA VAL A 75 6.57 4.83 12.22
C VAL A 75 5.31 4.25 11.56
N PRO A 76 5.39 3.71 10.32
CA PRO A 76 4.22 3.14 9.64
C PRO A 76 3.84 1.79 10.25
N ILE A 77 2.56 1.59 10.51
CA ILE A 77 2.02 0.34 11.09
C ILE A 77 1.12 -0.42 10.11
N SER A 78 0.52 0.27 9.15
CA SER A 78 -0.25 -0.37 8.09
C SER A 78 -0.15 0.39 6.76
N ILE A 79 -0.30 -0.36 5.67
CA ILE A 79 -0.43 0.17 4.31
C ILE A 79 -1.64 -0.50 3.67
N GLU A 80 -2.63 0.29 3.27
CA GLU A 80 -3.78 -0.15 2.51
C GLU A 80 -3.60 0.26 1.05
N GLN A 81 -3.58 -0.72 0.15
CA GLN A 81 -3.50 -0.46 -1.26
C GLN A 81 -4.90 -0.76 -1.87
N HIS A 82 -5.55 0.26 -2.43
CA HIS A 82 -6.94 0.21 -2.88
C HIS A 82 -7.14 -0.27 -4.33
N VAL A 83 -6.10 -0.27 -5.18
CA VAL A 83 -6.23 -0.71 -6.60
C VAL A 83 -6.11 -2.24 -6.70
N PHE A 84 -4.98 -2.80 -6.29
CA PHE A 84 -4.71 -4.24 -6.10
C PHE A 84 -5.32 -4.92 -4.85
N LYS A 85 -6.08 -4.21 -4.00
CA LYS A 85 -6.89 -4.81 -2.90
C LYS A 85 -6.11 -5.66 -1.89
N TYR A 86 -5.00 -5.15 -1.36
CA TYR A 86 -4.29 -5.79 -0.25
C TYR A 86 -3.97 -4.81 0.87
N HIS A 87 -3.64 -5.38 2.03
CA HIS A 87 -3.12 -4.65 3.18
C HIS A 87 -1.76 -5.23 3.58
N ILE A 88 -0.86 -4.37 4.03
CA ILE A 88 0.40 -4.75 4.67
C ILE A 88 0.33 -4.30 6.11
N THR A 89 0.58 -5.20 7.04
CA THR A 89 0.74 -4.87 8.47
C THR A 89 2.21 -4.91 8.81
N ILE A 90 2.73 -3.83 9.38
CA ILE A 90 4.13 -3.73 9.79
C ILE A 90 4.19 -3.95 11.31
N GLN A 91 4.80 -5.07 11.70
CA GLN A 91 5.04 -5.40 13.10
C GLN A 91 6.50 -5.11 13.44
N TYR A 92 6.70 -4.29 14.46
CA TYR A 92 8.03 -4.00 14.98
C TYR A 92 8.31 -4.96 16.13
N LEU A 93 9.26 -5.88 15.94
CA LEU A 93 9.69 -6.82 16.95
C LEU A 93 10.61 -6.10 17.95
N GLY A 94 10.20 -6.08 19.22
CA GLY A 94 10.90 -5.39 20.31
C GLY A 94 10.16 -4.12 20.75
N ASP A 95 9.27 -4.28 21.74
CA ASP A 95 9.22 -3.41 22.92
C ASP A 95 9.70 -4.29 24.09
#